data_AF-A0AB37SP21-F1
#
_entry.id   AF-A0AB37SP21-F1
#
_cell.length_a   1.000
_cell.length_b   1.000
_cell.length_c   1.000
_cell.angle_alpha   90.00
_cell.angle_beta   90.00
_cell.angle_gamma   90.00
#
_symmetry.space_group_name_H-M   'P 1'
#
loop_
_entity.id
_entity.type
_entity.pdbx_description
1 polymer ?
#
loop_
_entity_poly.entity_id
_entity_poly.type
_entity_poly.pdbx_seq_one_letter_code
_entity_poly.pdbx_strand_id
1 'polypeptide(L)'
;MARIHPDLTIDHEPCTTPAYGLMVQGHIHARGTHLRDLFGEPARSLAGGAEPGAWTLDSPAGRVHLAARQLRTTLVCGDSSSCWLILGAHDAVLPWAFKAVTGSTANFVAGAQRHFSESTLATFTSAYTDYLFQRADAAAAWGDRQDWNDPRYPMWRHWPAQLHTAANALLTVLHHYQWSQATDAQRRVWASMGRPVPGGSASELEHWREKSRWLYSPIKTVRYPHGGDPDLAGMLLRLADNCRDHRPLLIERNPRLDVELFDEHEQTLRNLATTAIPGLDALSPFTR
;
A
#
# COMPACT_ATOMS: atom_id res chain seq x y z
N MET A 1 -9.88 -0.80 -22.09
CA MET A 1 -8.94 -1.15 -21.00
C MET A 1 -7.73 -0.25 -21.09
N ALA A 2 -7.56 0.67 -20.14
CA ALA A 2 -6.31 1.38 -19.98
C ALA A 2 -5.46 0.62 -18.96
N ARG A 3 -4.29 0.13 -19.39
CA ARG A 3 -3.33 -0.61 -18.55
C ARG A 3 -2.40 0.40 -17.92
N ILE A 4 -2.46 0.56 -16.60
CA ILE A 4 -1.66 1.55 -15.88
C ILE A 4 -0.26 1.03 -15.59
N HIS A 5 -0.14 -0.29 -15.41
CA HIS A 5 1.09 -1.03 -15.20
C HIS A 5 0.86 -2.47 -15.70
N PRO A 6 1.89 -3.23 -16.12
CA PRO A 6 1.72 -4.61 -16.58
C PRO A 6 0.85 -5.48 -15.65
N ASP A 7 1.06 -5.40 -14.33
CA ASP A 7 0.33 -6.15 -13.29
C ASP A 7 -0.96 -5.47 -12.77
N LEU A 8 -1.26 -4.23 -13.20
CA LEU A 8 -2.43 -3.46 -12.79
C LEU A 8 -3.47 -3.42 -13.90
N THR A 9 -4.49 -4.28 -13.76
CA THR A 9 -5.66 -4.20 -14.62
C THR A 9 -6.66 -3.26 -13.96
N ILE A 10 -6.96 -2.11 -14.57
CA ILE A 10 -8.17 -1.36 -14.20
C ILE A 10 -9.33 -2.14 -14.79
N ASP A 11 -10.15 -2.74 -13.95
CA ASP A 11 -11.45 -3.18 -14.41
C ASP A 11 -12.31 -1.96 -14.69
N HIS A 12 -12.83 -1.92 -15.93
CA HIS A 12 -13.85 -0.94 -16.34
C HIS A 12 -15.25 -1.41 -15.94
N GLU A 13 -15.37 -2.64 -15.43
CA GLU A 13 -16.61 -3.14 -14.87
C GLU A 13 -16.83 -2.50 -13.49
N PRO A 14 -17.96 -1.82 -13.28
CA PRO A 14 -18.22 -1.19 -12.00
C PRO A 14 -18.31 -2.27 -10.92
N CYS A 15 -17.31 -2.35 -10.05
CA CYS A 15 -17.49 -2.90 -8.71
C CYS A 15 -18.85 -2.44 -8.13
N THR A 16 -19.64 -3.39 -7.67
CA THR A 16 -21.03 -3.21 -7.24
C THR A 16 -21.14 -2.72 -5.80
N THR A 17 -20.01 -2.50 -5.13
CA THR A 17 -19.97 -1.94 -3.78
C THR A 17 -20.36 -0.46 -3.83
N PRO A 18 -21.47 -0.07 -3.17
CA PRO A 18 -21.94 1.31 -3.21
C PRO A 18 -20.96 2.26 -2.51
N ALA A 19 -20.83 3.48 -3.05
CA ALA A 19 -19.90 4.54 -2.64
C ALA A 19 -20.28 5.24 -1.31
N TYR A 20 -20.87 4.53 -0.36
CA TYR A 20 -21.16 5.10 0.97
C TYR A 20 -19.89 5.09 1.82
N GLY A 21 -19.60 6.21 2.50
CA GLY A 21 -18.48 6.30 3.46
C GLY A 21 -17.12 6.63 2.86
N LEU A 22 -17.05 7.13 1.62
CA LEU A 22 -15.78 7.60 1.05
C LEU A 22 -15.26 8.84 1.78
N MET A 23 -14.02 8.78 2.25
CA MET A 23 -13.30 9.90 2.87
C MET A 23 -12.09 10.28 2.02
N VAL A 24 -11.62 11.51 2.18
CA VAL A 24 -10.37 11.96 1.55
C VAL A 24 -9.20 11.29 2.28
N GLN A 25 -8.55 10.35 1.60
CA GLN A 25 -7.39 9.61 2.12
C GLN A 25 -6.09 10.37 1.85
N GLY A 26 -6.07 11.19 0.79
CA GLY A 26 -4.87 11.91 0.40
C GLY A 26 -5.07 12.74 -0.87
N HIS A 27 -3.96 13.21 -1.42
CA HIS A 27 -3.93 13.92 -2.68
C HIS A 27 -2.70 13.54 -3.53
N ILE A 28 -2.85 13.69 -4.85
CA ILE A 28 -1.79 13.49 -5.83
C ILE A 28 -1.74 14.71 -6.74
N HIS A 29 -0.54 15.17 -7.05
CA HIS A 29 -0.32 16.17 -8.08
C HIS A 29 -0.05 15.49 -9.41
N ALA A 30 -0.95 15.69 -10.38
CA ALA A 30 -0.82 15.15 -11.72
C ALA A 30 -1.49 16.08 -12.74
N ARG A 31 -0.99 16.09 -13.98
CA ARG A 31 -1.67 16.78 -15.08
C ARG A 31 -2.91 16.00 -15.47
N GLY A 32 -3.99 16.70 -15.79
CA GLY A 32 -5.23 16.05 -16.22
C GLY A 32 -5.06 15.24 -17.52
N THR A 33 -4.21 15.72 -18.43
CA THR A 33 -3.81 15.01 -19.66
C THR A 33 -3.11 13.69 -19.34
N HIS A 34 -2.17 13.68 -18.39
CA HIS A 34 -1.52 12.45 -17.94
C HIS A 34 -2.51 11.43 -17.38
N LEU A 35 -3.48 11.86 -16.56
CA LEU A 35 -4.52 10.97 -16.04
C LEU A 35 -5.44 10.44 -17.15
N ARG A 36 -5.75 11.26 -18.15
CA ARG A 36 -6.50 10.83 -19.34
C ARG A 36 -5.72 9.82 -20.16
N ASP A 37 -4.42 10.01 -20.34
CA ASP A 37 -3.57 9.06 -21.07
C ASP A 37 -3.48 7.71 -20.33
N LEU A 38 -3.44 7.73 -18.99
CA LEU A 38 -3.38 6.53 -18.17
C LEU A 38 -4.71 5.79 -18.03
N PHE A 39 -5.84 6.50 -17.92
CA PHE A 39 -7.13 5.92 -17.51
C PHE A 39 -8.23 6.07 -18.57
N GLY A 40 -7.99 6.84 -19.63
CA GLY A 40 -9.02 7.27 -20.58
C GLY A 40 -9.82 8.47 -20.07
N GLU A 41 -10.91 8.79 -20.77
CA GLU A 41 -11.79 9.89 -20.34
C GLU A 41 -12.46 9.61 -18.99
N PRO A 42 -12.60 10.61 -18.11
CA PRO A 42 -13.23 10.43 -16.81
C PRO A 42 -14.71 10.04 -16.96
N ALA A 43 -15.22 9.28 -15.99
CA ALA A 43 -16.61 8.89 -15.97
C ALA A 43 -17.50 10.13 -15.81
N ARG A 44 -18.56 10.23 -16.63
CA ARG A 44 -19.48 11.38 -16.63
C ARG A 44 -20.66 11.26 -15.65
N SER A 45 -20.75 10.18 -14.88
CA SER A 45 -21.89 9.94 -13.99
C SER A 45 -21.48 9.11 -12.77
N LEU A 46 -21.34 9.78 -11.63
CA LEU A 46 -21.65 9.18 -10.33
C LEU A 46 -23.17 9.33 -10.18
N ALA A 47 -23.89 8.22 -10.01
CA ALA A 47 -25.35 8.16 -10.08
C ALA A 47 -26.06 9.35 -9.39
N GLY A 48 -26.80 10.14 -10.17
CA GLY A 48 -27.85 11.05 -9.65
C GLY A 48 -27.48 12.53 -9.46
N GLY A 49 -26.27 12.97 -9.76
CA GLY A 49 -25.90 14.38 -9.73
C GLY A 49 -24.56 14.57 -10.43
N ALA A 50 -24.55 15.38 -11.48
CA ALA A 50 -23.39 15.53 -12.36
C ALA A 50 -22.20 16.17 -11.62
N GLU A 51 -21.26 15.33 -11.17
CA GLU A 51 -19.89 15.73 -10.85
C GLU A 51 -18.99 15.30 -12.03
N PRO A 52 -18.80 16.16 -13.05
CA PRO A 52 -17.95 15.83 -14.19
C PRO A 52 -16.48 15.77 -13.75
N GLY A 53 -15.75 14.70 -14.08
CA GLY A 53 -14.28 14.68 -14.03
C GLY A 53 -13.65 13.93 -12.86
N ALA A 54 -14.28 12.82 -12.43
CA ALA A 54 -13.65 11.84 -11.55
C ALA A 54 -13.26 10.56 -12.30
N TRP A 55 -12.11 9.97 -11.95
CA TRP A 55 -11.76 8.60 -12.34
C TRP A 55 -12.06 7.64 -11.21
N THR A 56 -12.61 6.48 -11.56
CA THR A 56 -12.78 5.37 -10.62
C THR A 56 -11.71 4.33 -10.94
N LEU A 57 -10.96 3.92 -9.91
CA LEU A 57 -9.95 2.87 -9.99
C LEU A 57 -10.37 1.76 -9.03
N ASP A 58 -10.62 0.57 -9.56
CA ASP A 58 -10.84 -0.62 -8.76
C ASP A 58 -9.48 -1.31 -8.51
N SER A 59 -9.15 -1.54 -7.23
CA SER A 59 -7.91 -2.18 -6.79
C SER A 59 -8.19 -3.36 -5.86
N PRO A 60 -7.23 -4.26 -5.59
CA PRO A 60 -7.38 -5.31 -4.59
C PRO A 60 -7.66 -4.78 -3.17
N ALA A 61 -7.23 -3.56 -2.86
CA ALA A 61 -7.58 -2.88 -1.61
C ALA A 61 -8.98 -2.24 -1.66
N GLY A 62 -9.74 -2.39 -2.74
CA GLY A 62 -11.04 -1.76 -2.93
C GLY A 62 -11.00 -0.56 -3.88
N ARG A 63 -12.13 0.14 -3.93
CA ARG A 63 -12.38 1.22 -4.90
C ARG A 63 -11.77 2.54 -4.46
N VAL A 64 -11.19 3.24 -5.43
CA VAL A 64 -10.65 4.60 -5.31
C VAL A 64 -11.36 5.52 -6.30
N HIS A 65 -11.67 6.73 -5.85
CA HIS A 65 -12.05 7.82 -6.75
C HIS A 65 -10.98 8.91 -6.74
N LEU A 66 -10.56 9.34 -7.93
CA LEU A 66 -9.71 10.49 -8.13
C LEU A 66 -10.57 11.66 -8.57
N ALA A 67 -10.71 12.67 -7.70
CA ALA A 67 -11.54 13.85 -7.95
C ALA A 67 -10.70 15.12 -7.94
N ALA A 68 -11.00 16.12 -8.78
CA ALA A 68 -10.25 17.37 -8.74
C ALA A 68 -10.55 18.16 -7.47
N ARG A 69 -9.53 18.80 -6.87
CA ARG A 69 -9.71 19.58 -5.64
C ARG A 69 -10.54 20.86 -5.83
N GLN A 70 -10.56 21.44 -7.03
CA GLN A 70 -11.35 22.64 -7.34
C GLN A 70 -12.68 22.24 -7.98
N LEU A 71 -13.74 22.19 -7.17
CA LEU A 71 -15.12 21.83 -7.54
C LEU A 71 -15.95 22.98 -8.15
N ARG A 72 -15.38 24.18 -8.33
CA ARG A 72 -16.19 25.39 -8.61
C ARG A 72 -16.36 25.77 -10.08
N THR A 73 -15.63 25.16 -10.98
CA THR A 73 -15.80 25.37 -12.42
C THR A 73 -15.83 24.02 -13.09
N THR A 74 -16.79 23.81 -13.98
CA THR A 74 -16.82 22.72 -14.95
C THR A 74 -15.40 22.33 -15.31
N LEU A 75 -15.03 21.09 -15.03
CA LEU A 75 -13.69 20.53 -15.24
C LEU A 75 -13.33 20.61 -16.72
N VAL A 76 -12.92 21.80 -17.16
CA VAL A 76 -11.94 21.94 -18.22
C VAL A 76 -10.71 21.32 -17.60
N CYS A 77 -10.50 20.05 -17.89
CA CYS A 77 -9.31 19.28 -17.58
C CYS A 77 -8.13 19.97 -18.30
N GLY A 78 -7.73 21.14 -17.80
CA GLY A 78 -6.73 22.01 -18.37
C GLY A 78 -5.34 21.50 -18.05
N ASP A 79 -4.37 21.89 -18.87
CA ASP A 79 -2.98 21.43 -18.82
C ASP A 79 -2.18 21.89 -17.58
N SER A 80 -2.76 22.77 -16.76
CA SER A 80 -2.16 23.20 -15.49
C SER A 80 -2.16 22.05 -14.48
N SER A 81 -1.06 21.89 -13.73
CA SER A 81 -0.90 20.87 -12.68
C SER A 81 -2.08 20.93 -11.70
N SER A 82 -2.90 19.90 -11.70
CA SER A 82 -4.10 19.82 -10.87
C SER A 82 -3.81 18.95 -9.64
N CYS A 83 -4.24 19.43 -8.48
CA CYS A 83 -4.27 18.64 -7.26
C CYS A 83 -5.53 17.75 -7.32
N TRP A 84 -5.33 16.44 -7.27
CA TRP A 84 -6.38 15.43 -7.27
C TRP A 84 -6.52 14.83 -5.88
N LEU A 85 -7.74 14.76 -5.37
CA LEU A 85 -8.08 14.10 -4.12
C LEU A 85 -8.24 12.61 -4.37
N ILE A 86 -7.69 11.80 -3.47
CA ILE A 86 -7.88 10.35 -3.42
C ILE A 86 -9.00 10.08 -2.42
N LEU A 87 -10.13 9.59 -2.91
CA LEU A 87 -11.28 9.21 -2.10
C LEU A 87 -11.35 7.69 -2.02
N GLY A 88 -11.50 7.17 -0.81
CA GLY A 88 -11.57 5.73 -0.55
C GLY A 88 -12.19 5.45 0.81
N ALA A 89 -12.47 4.18 1.08
CA ALA A 89 -13.00 3.76 2.37
C ALA A 89 -11.92 3.71 3.48
N HIS A 90 -10.66 3.52 3.10
CA HIS A 90 -9.54 3.35 4.04
C HIS A 90 -8.18 3.64 3.39
N ASP A 91 -7.13 3.84 4.21
CA ASP A 91 -5.77 4.17 3.75
C ASP A 91 -5.10 3.13 2.84
N ALA A 92 -5.50 1.85 2.92
CA ALA A 92 -4.85 0.79 2.14
C ALA A 92 -4.96 0.98 0.61
N VAL A 93 -5.82 1.90 0.16
CA VAL A 93 -5.91 2.25 -1.26
C VAL A 93 -4.83 3.24 -1.73
N LEU A 94 -4.16 3.94 -0.81
CA LEU A 94 -3.19 4.98 -1.14
C LEU A 94 -1.98 4.46 -1.94
N PRO A 95 -1.32 3.34 -1.56
CA PRO A 95 -0.22 2.81 -2.35
C PRO A 95 -0.65 2.45 -3.78
N TRP A 96 -1.88 1.91 -3.94
CA TRP A 96 -2.43 1.59 -5.27
C TRP A 96 -2.65 2.84 -6.12
N ALA A 97 -3.30 3.88 -5.56
CA ALA A 97 -3.53 5.13 -6.25
C ALA A 97 -2.22 5.82 -6.67
N PHE A 98 -1.22 5.82 -5.78
CA PHE A 98 0.10 6.39 -6.07
C PHE A 98 0.86 5.59 -7.11
N LYS A 99 0.88 4.25 -7.00
CA LYS A 99 1.51 3.40 -8.02
C LYS A 99 0.86 3.60 -9.39
N ALA A 100 -0.47 3.67 -9.42
CA ALA A 100 -1.22 3.91 -10.64
C ALA A 100 -0.89 5.27 -11.28
N VAL A 101 -0.98 6.35 -10.51
CA VAL A 101 -0.84 7.70 -11.08
C VAL A 101 0.60 8.08 -11.37
N THR A 102 1.53 7.69 -10.49
CA THR A 102 2.92 8.19 -10.51
C THR A 102 3.93 7.13 -10.94
N GLY A 103 3.51 5.87 -11.07
CA GLY A 103 4.43 4.75 -11.30
C GLY A 103 5.21 4.33 -10.05
N SER A 104 5.01 4.98 -8.90
CA SER A 104 5.76 4.73 -7.67
C SER A 104 4.89 4.82 -6.41
N THR A 105 5.24 4.03 -5.41
CA THR A 105 4.69 4.09 -4.06
C THR A 105 5.49 5.02 -3.14
N ALA A 106 6.70 5.45 -3.53
CA ALA A 106 7.62 6.18 -2.66
C ALA A 106 6.96 7.35 -1.90
N ASN A 107 6.08 8.12 -2.55
CA ASN A 107 5.55 9.36 -2.00
C ASN A 107 4.11 9.23 -1.46
N PHE A 108 3.54 8.02 -1.34
CA PHE A 108 2.13 7.88 -0.99
C PHE A 108 1.77 8.49 0.37
N VAL A 109 2.67 8.37 1.34
CA VAL A 109 2.51 8.88 2.70
C VAL A 109 2.52 10.40 2.72
N ALA A 110 3.39 11.03 1.93
CA ALA A 110 3.44 12.49 1.81
C ALA A 110 2.12 13.06 1.25
N GLY A 111 1.50 12.34 0.30
CA GLY A 111 0.18 12.68 -0.22
C GLY A 111 -0.96 12.65 0.80
N ALA A 112 -0.80 11.87 1.87
CA ALA A 112 -1.80 11.75 2.93
C ALA A 112 -1.60 12.77 4.07
N GLN A 113 -0.52 13.56 4.08
CA GLN A 113 -0.13 14.43 5.21
C GLN A 113 -1.21 15.35 5.78
N ARG A 114 -2.04 15.92 4.91
CA ARG A 114 -3.09 16.85 5.31
C ARG A 114 -4.36 16.16 5.83
N HIS A 115 -4.38 14.84 5.81
CA HIS A 115 -5.54 13.98 6.05
C HIS A 115 -5.27 12.92 7.12
N PHE A 116 -4.19 13.05 7.88
CA PHE A 116 -3.78 12.14 8.96
C PHE A 116 -4.69 12.19 10.21
N SER A 117 -6.00 12.41 10.07
CA SER A 117 -6.91 12.63 11.21
C SER A 117 -7.08 11.39 12.11
N GLU A 118 -6.87 10.19 11.60
CA GLU A 118 -7.02 8.94 12.37
C GLU A 118 -5.89 7.91 12.12
N SER A 119 -5.12 8.11 11.06
CA SER A 119 -4.13 7.16 10.55
C SER A 119 -2.76 7.38 11.19
N THR A 120 -2.16 6.30 11.69
CA THR A 120 -0.83 6.32 12.30
C THR A 120 0.23 5.81 11.35
N LEU A 121 1.52 5.97 11.69
CA LEU A 121 2.62 5.32 10.97
C LEU A 121 2.42 3.81 10.85
N ALA A 122 1.87 3.16 11.88
CA ALA A 122 1.54 1.74 11.84
C ALA A 122 0.44 1.44 10.82
N THR A 123 -0.57 2.31 10.68
CA THR A 123 -1.63 2.18 9.67
C THR A 123 -1.07 2.26 8.26
N PHE A 124 -0.25 3.26 7.95
CA PHE A 124 0.36 3.39 6.61
C PHE A 124 1.37 2.30 6.29
N THR A 125 2.13 1.84 7.29
CA THR A 125 3.05 0.72 7.13
C THR A 125 2.27 -0.58 6.86
N SER A 126 1.13 -0.78 7.53
CA SER A 126 0.22 -1.91 7.25
C SER A 126 -0.34 -1.81 5.82
N ALA A 127 -0.86 -0.65 5.43
CA ALA A 127 -1.36 -0.40 4.08
C ALA A 127 -0.33 -0.76 2.99
N TYR A 128 0.93 -0.36 3.18
CA TYR A 128 1.99 -0.70 2.24
C TYR A 128 2.35 -2.19 2.25
N THR A 129 2.35 -2.83 3.43
CA THR A 129 2.56 -4.28 3.55
C THR A 129 1.47 -5.06 2.81
N ASP A 130 0.20 -4.68 3.00
CA ASP A 130 -0.94 -5.30 2.33
C ASP A 130 -0.85 -5.12 0.81
N TYR A 131 -0.49 -3.90 0.36
CA TYR A 131 -0.22 -3.61 -1.04
C TYR A 131 0.84 -4.55 -1.63
N LEU A 132 1.94 -4.82 -0.92
CA LEU A 132 2.99 -5.71 -1.43
C LEU A 132 2.52 -7.16 -1.57
N PHE A 133 1.74 -7.69 -0.62
CA PHE A 133 1.13 -9.03 -0.75
C PHE A 133 0.16 -9.08 -1.92
N GLN A 134 -0.80 -8.17 -1.96
CA GLN A 134 -1.81 -8.13 -3.00
C GLN A 134 -1.19 -7.88 -4.39
N ARG A 135 -0.11 -7.09 -4.50
CA ARG A 135 0.62 -6.90 -5.75
C ARG A 135 1.41 -8.15 -6.14
N ALA A 136 1.93 -8.93 -5.19
CA ALA A 136 2.57 -10.20 -5.50
C ALA A 136 1.57 -11.16 -6.14
N ASP A 137 0.36 -11.25 -5.60
CA ASP A 137 -0.74 -12.08 -6.12
C ASP A 137 -1.15 -11.59 -7.52
N ALA A 138 -1.31 -10.28 -7.71
CA ALA A 138 -1.61 -9.69 -9.01
C ALA A 138 -0.50 -9.92 -10.04
N ALA A 139 0.76 -9.81 -9.65
CA ALA A 139 1.92 -10.07 -10.50
C ALA A 139 2.04 -11.55 -10.89
N ALA A 140 1.70 -12.48 -9.98
CA ALA A 140 1.66 -13.91 -10.29
C ALA A 140 0.57 -14.21 -11.33
N ALA A 141 -0.67 -13.76 -11.09
CA ALA A 141 -1.79 -13.94 -12.01
C ALA A 141 -1.55 -13.24 -13.37
N TRP A 142 -0.80 -12.14 -13.40
CA TRP A 142 -0.37 -11.50 -14.63
C TRP A 142 0.71 -12.29 -15.36
N GLY A 143 1.73 -12.78 -14.64
CA GLY A 143 2.83 -13.57 -15.18
C GLY A 143 2.36 -14.85 -15.86
N ASP A 144 1.33 -15.51 -15.32
CA ASP A 144 0.71 -16.71 -15.90
C ASP A 144 0.06 -16.45 -17.26
N ARG A 145 -0.24 -15.18 -17.58
CA ARG A 145 -0.85 -14.75 -18.85
C ARG A 145 0.17 -14.21 -19.87
N GLN A 146 1.46 -14.14 -19.52
CA GLN A 146 2.49 -13.60 -20.41
C GLN A 146 3.10 -14.66 -21.32
N ASP A 147 3.65 -14.21 -22.46
CA ASP A 147 4.43 -15.06 -23.35
C ASP A 147 5.75 -15.46 -22.67
N TRP A 148 5.90 -16.75 -22.41
CA TRP A 148 7.11 -17.37 -21.89
C TRP A 148 8.36 -17.17 -22.75
N ASN A 149 8.21 -16.80 -24.04
CA ASN A 149 9.33 -16.49 -24.92
C ASN A 149 9.81 -15.02 -24.82
N ASP A 150 9.10 -14.15 -24.09
CA ASP A 150 9.58 -12.77 -23.90
C ASP A 150 10.91 -12.81 -23.12
N PRO A 151 11.98 -12.14 -23.59
CA PRO A 151 13.27 -12.10 -22.89
C PRO A 151 13.18 -11.58 -21.45
N ARG A 152 12.12 -10.84 -21.09
CA ARG A 152 11.86 -10.30 -19.75
C ARG A 152 11.09 -11.28 -18.86
N TYR A 153 10.51 -12.34 -19.40
CA TYR A 153 9.74 -13.34 -18.65
C TYR A 153 10.47 -13.90 -17.43
N PRO A 154 11.80 -14.21 -17.49
CA PRO A 154 12.53 -14.63 -16.31
C PRO A 154 12.49 -13.62 -15.17
N MET A 155 12.56 -12.32 -15.43
CA MET A 155 12.46 -11.28 -14.40
C MET A 155 11.03 -11.23 -13.83
N TRP A 156 10.02 -11.16 -14.70
CA TRP A 156 8.61 -11.10 -14.33
C TRP A 156 8.17 -12.27 -13.46
N ARG A 157 8.63 -13.48 -13.76
CA ARG A 157 8.36 -14.68 -12.96
C ARG A 157 8.89 -14.58 -11.53
N HIS A 158 9.91 -13.76 -11.27
CA HIS A 158 10.50 -13.59 -9.93
C HIS A 158 9.89 -12.41 -9.15
N TRP A 159 9.12 -11.53 -9.81
CA TRP A 159 8.47 -10.40 -9.15
C TRP A 159 7.64 -10.79 -7.92
N PRO A 160 6.76 -11.81 -7.96
CA PRO A 160 5.98 -12.18 -6.78
C PRO A 160 6.85 -12.55 -5.58
N ALA A 161 7.93 -13.31 -5.81
CA ALA A 161 8.86 -13.70 -4.75
C ALA A 161 9.62 -12.50 -4.17
N GLN A 162 10.03 -11.54 -5.01
CA GLN A 162 10.66 -10.30 -4.55
C GLN A 162 9.69 -9.45 -3.71
N LEU A 163 8.44 -9.29 -4.17
CA LEU A 163 7.37 -8.57 -3.46
C LEU A 163 7.03 -9.22 -2.11
N HIS A 164 6.86 -10.54 -2.07
CA HIS A 164 6.65 -11.26 -0.80
C HIS A 164 7.84 -11.14 0.15
N THR A 165 9.08 -11.14 -0.35
CA THR A 165 10.25 -10.96 0.50
C THR A 165 10.23 -9.59 1.18
N ALA A 166 9.94 -8.53 0.41
CA ALA A 166 9.76 -7.17 0.94
C ALA A 166 8.59 -7.09 1.94
N ALA A 167 7.44 -7.69 1.60
CA ALA A 167 6.26 -7.72 2.45
C ALA A 167 6.53 -8.43 3.80
N ASN A 168 7.21 -9.57 3.78
CA ASN A 168 7.54 -10.33 4.98
C ASN A 168 8.52 -9.58 5.91
N ALA A 169 9.47 -8.83 5.34
CA ALA A 169 10.39 -8.00 6.12
C ALA A 169 9.64 -6.86 6.84
N LEU A 170 8.73 -6.18 6.13
CA LEU A 170 7.87 -5.16 6.72
C LEU A 170 6.90 -5.72 7.77
N LEU A 171 6.26 -6.85 7.46
CA LEU A 171 5.33 -7.51 8.35
C LEU A 171 6.02 -7.92 9.66
N THR A 172 7.29 -8.33 9.58
CA THR A 172 8.12 -8.57 10.76
C THR A 172 8.29 -7.31 11.62
N VAL A 173 8.67 -6.17 11.00
CA VAL A 173 8.83 -4.89 11.71
C VAL A 173 7.52 -4.46 12.38
N LEU A 174 6.41 -4.51 11.63
CA LEU A 174 5.06 -4.21 12.13
C LEU A 174 4.67 -5.11 13.29
N HIS A 175 4.97 -6.41 13.20
CA HIS A 175 4.66 -7.38 14.23
C HIS A 175 5.39 -7.04 15.53
N HIS A 176 6.69 -6.74 15.46
CA HIS A 176 7.50 -6.33 16.62
C HIS A 176 6.95 -5.07 17.28
N TYR A 177 6.63 -4.07 16.47
CA TYR A 177 5.99 -2.83 16.95
C TYR A 177 4.66 -3.12 17.65
N GLN A 178 3.73 -3.80 16.97
CA GLN A 178 2.41 -4.09 17.53
C GLN A 178 2.46 -4.96 18.78
N TRP A 179 3.40 -5.90 18.88
CA TRP A 179 3.60 -6.69 20.09
C TRP A 179 4.01 -5.84 21.30
N SER A 180 4.88 -4.86 21.08
CA SER A 180 5.28 -3.94 22.16
C SER A 180 4.12 -3.06 22.65
N GLN A 181 3.25 -2.63 21.76
CA GLN A 181 2.09 -1.78 22.07
C GLN A 181 0.87 -2.58 22.56
N ALA A 182 0.86 -3.89 22.37
CA ALA A 182 -0.27 -4.74 22.74
C ALA A 182 -0.45 -4.84 24.26
N THR A 183 -1.71 -4.84 24.69
CA THR A 183 -2.08 -5.19 26.07
C THR A 183 -1.75 -6.66 26.37
N ASP A 184 -1.61 -6.99 27.66
CA ASP A 184 -1.39 -8.38 28.08
C ASP A 184 -2.54 -9.33 27.69
N ALA A 185 -3.76 -8.80 27.54
CA ALA A 185 -4.89 -9.58 27.03
C ALA A 185 -4.70 -9.90 25.54
N GLN A 186 -4.36 -8.90 24.72
CA GLN A 186 -4.07 -9.10 23.29
C GLN A 186 -2.90 -10.07 23.08
N ARG A 187 -1.79 -9.90 23.81
CA ARG A 187 -0.64 -10.82 23.75
C ARG A 187 -1.03 -12.25 24.13
N ARG A 188 -1.89 -12.44 25.14
CA ARG A 188 -2.41 -13.78 25.52
C ARG A 188 -3.25 -14.41 24.42
N VAL A 189 -4.15 -13.65 23.79
CA VAL A 189 -4.93 -14.12 22.64
C VAL A 189 -3.99 -14.55 21.52
N TRP A 190 -3.00 -13.73 21.19
CA TRP A 190 -2.04 -14.02 20.11
C TRP A 190 -1.19 -15.25 20.40
N ALA A 191 -0.70 -15.39 21.64
CA ALA A 191 0.05 -16.58 22.06
C ALA A 191 -0.76 -17.88 22.05
N SER A 192 -2.10 -17.77 22.04
CA SER A 192 -3.02 -18.91 21.96
C SER A 192 -3.50 -19.23 20.54
N MET A 193 -3.17 -18.40 19.54
CA MET A 193 -3.58 -18.66 18.16
C MET A 193 -2.93 -19.93 17.62
N GLY A 194 -3.74 -20.81 17.04
CA GLY A 194 -3.26 -21.98 16.32
C GLY A 194 -2.47 -21.60 15.07
N ARG A 195 -1.68 -22.55 14.55
CA ARG A 195 -1.04 -22.37 13.24
C ARG A 195 -2.14 -22.21 12.18
N PRO A 196 -2.15 -21.11 11.39
CA PRO A 196 -3.11 -20.99 10.31
C PRO A 196 -2.84 -22.07 9.26
N VAL A 197 -3.91 -22.73 8.84
CA VAL A 197 -3.90 -23.79 7.82
C VAL A 197 -4.20 -23.13 6.47
N PRO A 198 -3.55 -23.55 5.36
CA PRO A 198 -3.92 -23.07 4.03
C PRO A 198 -5.41 -23.25 3.77
N GLY A 199 -6.10 -22.20 3.32
CA GLY A 199 -7.55 -22.19 3.09
C GLY A 199 -8.42 -22.04 4.34
N GLY A 200 -7.82 -21.85 5.52
CA GLY A 200 -8.56 -21.64 6.78
C GLY A 200 -8.92 -20.19 7.12
N SER A 201 -8.33 -19.22 6.42
CA SER A 201 -8.54 -17.77 6.63
C SER A 201 -9.54 -17.23 5.60
N ALA A 202 -10.21 -16.10 5.85
CA ALA A 202 -11.23 -15.60 4.92
C ALA A 202 -10.64 -14.99 3.63
N SER A 203 -9.35 -14.66 3.63
CA SER A 203 -8.58 -14.30 2.44
C SER A 203 -7.11 -14.72 2.56
N GLU A 204 -6.38 -14.71 1.44
CA GLU A 204 -4.94 -14.94 1.42
C GLU A 204 -4.17 -13.86 2.21
N LEU A 205 -4.62 -12.60 2.13
CA LEU A 205 -4.06 -11.51 2.93
C LEU A 205 -4.22 -11.77 4.43
N GLU A 206 -5.40 -12.23 4.86
CA GLU A 206 -5.63 -12.63 6.25
C GLU A 206 -4.76 -13.82 6.64
N HIS A 207 -4.61 -14.80 5.75
CA HIS A 207 -3.70 -15.93 5.97
C HIS A 207 -2.27 -15.47 6.24
N TRP A 208 -1.75 -14.51 5.46
CA TRP A 208 -0.41 -13.96 5.69
C TRP A 208 -0.30 -13.22 7.02
N ARG A 209 -1.31 -12.40 7.36
CA ARG A 209 -1.37 -11.71 8.65
C ARG A 209 -1.40 -12.69 9.82
N GLU A 210 -2.26 -13.70 9.78
CA GLU A 210 -2.32 -14.77 10.79
C GLU A 210 -1.01 -15.56 10.88
N LYS A 211 -0.43 -15.91 9.73
CA LYS A 211 0.82 -16.69 9.65
C LYS A 211 1.99 -15.92 10.24
N SER A 212 2.04 -14.61 10.07
CA SER A 212 3.08 -13.77 10.68
C SER A 212 3.04 -13.76 12.21
N ARG A 213 1.84 -13.83 12.79
CA ARG A 213 1.65 -14.00 14.25
C ARG A 213 2.18 -15.34 14.74
N TRP A 214 2.32 -16.31 13.84
CA TRP A 214 2.82 -17.65 14.13
C TRP A 214 4.32 -17.84 13.82
N LEU A 215 4.90 -17.08 12.87
CA LEU A 215 6.32 -17.14 12.52
C LEU A 215 7.24 -16.82 13.70
N TYR A 216 6.77 -15.95 14.60
CA TYR A 216 7.26 -15.86 15.95
C TYR A 216 6.33 -16.68 16.81
N SER A 217 6.49 -18.01 16.83
CA SER A 217 5.86 -18.80 17.90
C SER A 217 6.42 -18.16 19.17
N PRO A 218 5.60 -17.44 19.96
CA PRO A 218 6.16 -16.78 21.10
C PRO A 218 6.75 -17.91 21.92
N ILE A 219 8.01 -17.76 22.35
CA ILE A 219 8.35 -18.32 23.66
C ILE A 219 7.17 -17.89 24.51
N LYS A 220 6.34 -18.84 24.98
CA LYS A 220 4.99 -18.60 25.54
C LYS A 220 5.09 -17.69 26.76
N THR A 221 5.34 -16.43 26.51
CA THR A 221 5.79 -15.43 27.45
C THR A 221 5.04 -14.19 27.06
N VAL A 222 4.43 -13.59 28.07
CA VAL A 222 3.66 -12.35 27.92
C VAL A 222 4.60 -11.15 27.72
N ARG A 223 5.92 -11.37 27.86
CA ARG A 223 6.96 -10.34 27.76
C ARG A 223 7.54 -10.28 26.35
N TYR A 224 7.73 -9.08 25.82
CA TYR A 224 8.42 -8.84 24.56
C TYR A 224 9.87 -9.37 24.63
N PRO A 225 10.34 -10.20 23.67
CA PRO A 225 11.62 -10.92 23.77
C PRO A 225 12.87 -10.03 23.83
N HIS A 226 12.78 -8.74 23.47
CA HIS A 226 13.93 -7.83 23.45
C HIS A 226 13.84 -6.66 24.45
N GLY A 227 12.73 -6.49 25.16
CA GLY A 227 12.48 -5.32 26.03
C GLY A 227 12.45 -3.98 25.25
N GLY A 228 11.94 -2.92 25.90
CA GLY A 228 11.93 -1.56 25.34
C GLY A 228 10.65 -1.13 24.61
N ASP A 229 10.63 0.14 24.18
CA ASP A 229 9.59 0.75 23.35
C ASP A 229 10.15 0.90 21.92
N PRO A 230 9.82 -0.03 21.00
CA PRO A 230 10.43 -0.05 19.68
C PRO A 230 9.91 1.11 18.83
N ASP A 231 10.83 1.98 18.44
CA ASP A 231 10.60 3.05 17.48
C ASP A 231 10.35 2.48 16.07
N LEU A 232 9.10 2.55 15.59
CA LEU A 232 8.71 2.09 14.27
C LEU A 232 9.44 2.86 13.15
N ALA A 233 9.59 4.17 13.29
CA ALA A 233 10.29 4.97 12.29
C ALA A 233 11.77 4.53 12.20
N GLY A 234 12.44 4.38 13.34
CA GLY A 234 13.80 3.86 13.41
C GLY A 234 13.96 2.44 12.87
N MET A 235 12.98 1.55 13.08
CA MET A 235 12.98 0.20 12.50
C MET A 235 12.87 0.22 10.96
N LEU A 236 11.99 1.06 10.43
CA LEU A 236 11.80 1.23 8.98
C LEU A 236 13.05 1.84 8.32
N LEU A 237 13.69 2.82 8.96
CA LEU A 237 14.98 3.36 8.50
C LEU A 237 16.07 2.30 8.45
N ARG A 238 16.21 1.50 9.52
CA ARG A 238 17.18 0.39 9.54
C ARG A 238 16.90 -0.63 8.44
N LEU A 239 15.62 -0.92 8.15
CA LEU A 239 15.26 -1.80 7.04
C LEU A 239 15.67 -1.19 5.69
N ALA A 240 15.43 0.12 5.48
CA ALA A 240 15.85 0.82 4.28
C ALA A 240 17.37 0.88 4.11
N ASP A 241 18.12 1.11 5.19
CA ASP A 241 19.59 1.08 5.22
C ASP A 241 20.09 -0.32 4.86
N ASN A 242 19.50 -1.36 5.46
CA ASN A 242 19.81 -2.75 5.10
C ASN A 242 19.56 -3.03 3.61
N CYS A 243 18.43 -2.58 3.04
CA CYS A 243 18.16 -2.70 1.61
C CYS A 243 19.28 -2.06 0.78
N ARG A 244 19.62 -0.81 1.08
CA ARG A 244 20.66 -0.06 0.38
C ARG A 244 22.02 -0.76 0.44
N ASP A 245 22.44 -1.17 1.63
CA ASP A 245 23.77 -1.76 1.86
C ASP A 245 23.91 -3.14 1.21
N HIS A 246 22.83 -3.92 1.16
CA HIS A 246 22.82 -5.24 0.52
C HIS A 246 22.57 -5.18 -1.00
N ARG A 247 22.17 -4.02 -1.54
CA ARG A 247 21.87 -3.86 -2.98
C ARG A 247 23.00 -4.35 -3.89
N PRO A 248 24.28 -3.98 -3.70
CA PRO A 248 25.35 -4.45 -4.59
C PRO A 248 25.48 -5.98 -4.58
N LEU A 249 25.38 -6.59 -3.40
CA LEU A 249 25.45 -8.04 -3.23
C LEU A 249 24.26 -8.75 -3.87
N LEU A 250 23.06 -8.17 -3.79
CA LEU A 250 21.85 -8.74 -4.38
C LEU A 250 21.89 -8.67 -5.91
N ILE A 251 22.41 -7.60 -6.50
CA ILE A 251 22.60 -7.48 -7.95
C ILE A 251 23.60 -8.54 -8.44
N GLU A 252 24.70 -8.75 -7.72
CA GLU A 252 25.70 -9.76 -8.07
C GLU A 252 25.12 -11.19 -8.00
N ARG A 253 24.36 -11.49 -6.94
CA ARG A 253 23.86 -12.85 -6.67
C ARG A 253 22.55 -13.19 -7.38
N ASN A 254 21.75 -12.19 -7.73
CA ASN A 254 20.45 -12.39 -8.34
C ASN A 254 20.32 -11.56 -9.63
N PRO A 255 20.76 -12.10 -10.79
CA PRO A 255 20.65 -11.40 -12.07
C PRO A 255 19.20 -11.19 -12.53
N ARG A 256 18.22 -11.75 -11.81
CA ARG A 256 16.77 -11.61 -12.08
C ARG A 256 16.10 -10.62 -11.13
N LEU A 257 16.87 -9.96 -10.27
CA LEU A 257 16.39 -8.91 -9.39
C LEU A 257 15.86 -7.76 -10.24
N ASP A 258 14.62 -7.35 -9.98
CA ASP A 258 14.11 -6.08 -10.48
C ASP A 258 14.66 -4.96 -9.60
N VAL A 259 15.69 -4.29 -10.11
CA VAL A 259 16.40 -3.23 -9.38
C VAL A 259 15.50 -2.01 -9.16
N GLU A 260 14.61 -1.69 -10.10
CA GLU A 260 13.70 -0.55 -9.97
C GLU A 260 12.67 -0.82 -8.86
N LEU A 261 12.11 -2.03 -8.80
CA LEU A 261 11.22 -2.43 -7.72
C LEU A 261 11.93 -2.43 -6.35
N PHE A 262 13.20 -2.83 -6.32
CA PHE A 262 14.01 -2.82 -5.10
C PHE A 262 14.27 -1.38 -4.60
N ASP A 263 14.66 -0.49 -5.51
CA ASP A 263 14.93 0.91 -5.20
C ASP A 263 13.64 1.66 -4.81
N GLU A 264 12.51 1.35 -5.46
CA GLU A 264 11.18 1.86 -5.08
C GLU A 264 10.84 1.45 -3.63
N HIS A 265 11.11 0.19 -3.27
CA HIS A 265 10.85 -0.30 -1.91
C HIS A 265 11.68 0.44 -0.87
N GLU A 266 13.00 0.56 -1.08
CA GLU A 266 13.90 1.28 -0.19
C GLU A 266 13.47 2.73 0.01
N GLN A 267 13.13 3.44 -1.08
CA GLN A 267 12.66 4.81 -1.00
C GLN A 267 11.32 4.92 -0.25
N THR A 268 10.40 3.98 -0.47
CA THR A 268 9.09 3.95 0.22
C THR A 268 9.27 3.76 1.73
N LEU A 269 10.19 2.87 2.14
CA LEU A 269 10.52 2.66 3.56
C LEU A 269 11.06 3.94 4.22
N ARG A 270 11.95 4.66 3.54
CA ARG A 270 12.49 5.93 4.06
C ARG A 270 11.43 7.00 4.18
N ASN A 271 10.59 7.14 3.17
CA ASN A 271 9.55 8.15 3.18
C ASN A 271 8.47 7.84 4.23
N LEU A 272 8.12 6.57 4.44
CA LEU A 272 7.30 6.13 5.57
C LEU A 272 7.92 6.57 6.90
N ALA A 273 9.20 6.30 7.10
CA ALA A 273 9.87 6.57 8.36
C ALA A 273 10.12 8.06 8.66
N THR A 274 10.31 8.88 7.62
CA THR A 274 10.70 10.30 7.77
C THR A 274 9.54 11.27 7.60
N THR A 275 8.41 10.82 7.06
CA THR A 275 7.20 11.64 7.00
C THR A 275 6.66 11.85 8.40
N ALA A 276 6.56 13.11 8.82
CA ALA A 276 5.91 13.47 10.07
C ALA A 276 4.43 13.09 10.03
N ILE A 277 4.08 11.98 10.67
CA ILE A 277 2.71 11.52 10.86
C ILE A 277 2.36 11.86 12.31
N PRO A 278 1.41 12.78 12.58
CA PRO A 278 1.03 13.11 13.93
C PRO A 278 0.54 11.84 14.62
N GLY A 279 1.13 11.54 15.78
CA GLY A 279 0.61 10.49 16.65
C GLY A 279 -0.79 10.87 17.15
N LEU A 280 -1.57 9.88 17.57
CA LEU A 280 -2.90 10.10 18.19
C LEU A 280 -2.85 11.12 19.35
N ASP A 281 -1.71 11.21 20.05
CA ASP A 281 -1.49 12.17 21.14
C ASP A 281 -1.46 13.63 20.67
N ALA A 282 -1.07 13.90 19.42
CA ALA A 282 -1.08 15.25 18.85
C ALA A 282 -2.49 15.72 18.45
N LEU A 283 -3.45 14.80 18.37
CA LEU A 283 -4.86 15.08 18.04
C LEU A 283 -5.73 15.30 19.29
N SER A 284 -5.18 15.07 20.49
CA SER A 284 -5.85 15.27 21.78
C SER A 284 -6.13 16.72 22.25
N PRO A 285 -5.62 17.83 21.65
CA PRO A 285 -5.94 19.16 22.19
C PRO A 285 -7.30 19.74 21.75
N PHE A 286 -8.10 19.05 20.92
CA PHE A 286 -9.36 19.60 20.37
C PHE A 286 -10.65 19.03 20.99
N THR A 287 -10.58 18.24 22.05
CA THR A 287 -11.75 17.92 22.89
C THR A 287 -11.84 18.90 24.07
N ARG A 288 -12.46 20.06 23.84
CA ARG A 288 -13.11 20.87 24.88
C ARG A 288 -14.44 21.41 24.38
#